data_AF-J2G5P0-F1
#
_entry.id   AF-J2G5P0-F1
#
_cell.length_a   1.000
_cell.length_b   1.000
_cell.length_c   1.000
_cell.angle_alpha   90.00
_cell.angle_beta   90.00
_cell.angle_gamma   90.00
#
_symmetry.space_group_name_H-M   'P 1'
#
loop_
_entity.id
_entity.type
_entity.pdbx_description
1 polymer ?
#
loop_
_entity_poly.entity_id
_entity_poly.type
_entity_poly.pdbx_seq_one_letter_code
_entity_poly.pdbx_strand_id
1 'polypeptide(L)'
;MKAADRSSQQFDREWVHYQNEWELLMKLSVKNKNLELAKKLTRERNDSLAKRKDKRTGDLHEKYQAEMKAAREQLTSRSVKSFAAAKAVSVASSVDLYEPNDDVSQASPVSAGNSIESYLSYSGDQDFYSFEAKKNAPITVSLQGPSAMDYDVYVLDELGEVVASSANGTGEEEMASFQATAGSKYYPVVHGFGFSTDEPYQLRLAEDQLEVTPFLVGGQPYYVKLSALGGNLHTRIRAELDPQSYPELKTNNSLDVTLEGVSRNVYKFTPDVSGNVKFFTSPFGEGDMVVDTVLELYSDEKLTSQIATNDDNGESLFSEIQMYGKAGDPVYVVLWAYSEDFSFVRLNASADSSGSPTIAVGSPVIQENSINDGTISATQVITLANGAFVQDMSSGVTVNNLPPGLGVQVTRMSDTQLSIAFTGKALNHANVNDVSNATVSIAPAKVVGASTSLTSNPFRFDFIDTASGGSFQYVYNNRNQLMQIYENGTLIIEITYDENGNVLTKTRVN
;
A
#
# COMPACT_ATOMS: atom_id res chain seq x y z
N MET A 1 -24.63 -29.91 -42.66
CA MET A 1 -25.45 -30.52 -41.59
C MET A 1 -26.37 -29.44 -41.03
N LYS A 2 -27.69 -29.68 -41.07
CA LYS A 2 -28.75 -28.66 -40.98
C LYS A 2 -29.24 -28.52 -39.52
N ALA A 3 -29.81 -27.37 -39.18
CA ALA A 3 -30.29 -26.92 -37.86
C ALA A 3 -31.02 -27.95 -36.96
N ALA A 4 -31.52 -29.06 -37.49
CA ALA A 4 -32.10 -30.16 -36.73
C ALA A 4 -31.09 -30.91 -35.82
N ASP A 5 -29.79 -30.92 -36.17
CA ASP A 5 -28.73 -31.51 -35.33
C ASP A 5 -28.43 -30.64 -34.10
N ARG A 6 -28.49 -29.30 -34.26
CA ARG A 6 -28.21 -28.35 -33.17
C ARG A 6 -29.30 -28.36 -32.09
N SER A 7 -30.57 -28.54 -32.48
CA SER A 7 -31.67 -28.70 -31.51
C SER A 7 -31.61 -30.04 -30.78
N SER A 8 -31.05 -31.09 -31.40
CA SER A 8 -30.85 -32.39 -30.74
C SER A 8 -29.78 -32.30 -29.66
N GLN A 9 -28.62 -31.71 -29.96
CA GLN A 9 -27.52 -31.56 -29.00
C GLN A 9 -27.88 -30.61 -27.85
N GLN A 10 -28.65 -29.55 -28.10
CA GLN A 10 -29.16 -28.70 -27.04
C GLN A 10 -30.18 -29.42 -26.16
N PHE A 11 -31.09 -30.20 -26.76
CA PHE A 11 -32.07 -31.01 -26.03
C PHE A 11 -31.40 -32.13 -25.21
N ASP A 12 -30.36 -32.78 -25.74
CA ASP A 12 -29.61 -33.81 -25.01
C ASP A 12 -28.82 -33.19 -23.84
N ARG A 13 -28.27 -31.98 -23.96
CA ARG A 13 -27.65 -31.23 -22.85
C ARG A 13 -28.65 -30.80 -21.77
N GLU A 14 -29.79 -30.23 -22.18
CA GLU A 14 -30.89 -29.89 -21.26
C GLU A 14 -31.46 -31.14 -20.56
N TRP A 15 -31.39 -32.30 -21.22
CA TRP A 15 -31.84 -33.57 -20.66
C TRP A 15 -30.86 -34.16 -19.63
N VAL A 16 -29.54 -34.03 -19.84
CA VAL A 16 -28.53 -34.38 -18.82
C VAL A 16 -28.67 -33.48 -17.60
N HIS A 17 -28.84 -32.18 -17.80
CA HIS A 17 -29.15 -31.24 -16.72
C HIS A 17 -30.43 -31.64 -15.96
N TYR A 18 -31.48 -32.06 -16.69
CA TYR A 18 -32.73 -32.59 -16.12
C TYR A 18 -32.52 -33.87 -15.29
N GLN A 19 -31.64 -34.78 -15.71
CA GLN A 19 -31.33 -35.98 -14.93
C GLN A 19 -30.62 -35.62 -13.63
N ASN A 20 -29.63 -34.72 -13.70
CA ASN A 20 -28.81 -34.31 -12.57
C ASN A 20 -29.66 -33.57 -11.51
N GLU A 21 -30.53 -32.64 -11.94
CA GLU A 21 -31.42 -31.89 -11.04
C GLU A 21 -32.47 -32.81 -10.39
N TRP A 22 -33.03 -33.77 -11.14
CA TRP A 22 -33.96 -34.76 -10.60
C TRP A 22 -33.29 -35.67 -9.56
N GLU A 23 -32.06 -36.16 -9.83
CA GLU A 23 -31.33 -37.01 -8.90
C GLU A 23 -31.03 -36.29 -7.59
N LEU A 24 -30.65 -35.01 -7.66
CA LEU A 24 -30.41 -34.18 -6.49
C LEU A 24 -31.68 -34.00 -5.65
N LEU A 25 -32.80 -33.62 -6.27
CA LEU A 25 -34.08 -33.43 -5.56
C LEU A 25 -34.63 -34.74 -4.98
N MET A 26 -34.43 -35.86 -5.67
CA MET A 26 -34.77 -37.18 -5.16
C MET A 26 -33.93 -37.55 -3.94
N LYS A 27 -32.60 -37.38 -4.01
CA LYS A 27 -31.69 -37.61 -2.87
C LYS A 27 -32.09 -36.75 -1.67
N LEU A 28 -32.41 -35.48 -1.89
CA LEU A 28 -32.90 -34.56 -0.84
C LEU A 28 -34.26 -34.99 -0.26
N SER A 29 -35.22 -35.41 -1.09
CA SER A 29 -36.53 -35.86 -0.62
C SER A 29 -36.45 -37.15 0.21
N VAL A 30 -35.55 -38.07 -0.16
CA VAL A 30 -35.27 -39.32 0.56
C VAL A 30 -34.53 -39.03 1.87
N LYS A 31 -33.49 -38.18 1.84
CA LYS A 31 -32.76 -37.71 3.05
C LYS A 31 -33.74 -37.06 4.05
N ASN A 32 -34.73 -36.32 3.56
CA ASN A 32 -35.78 -35.67 4.37
C ASN A 32 -37.01 -36.56 4.66
N LYS A 33 -36.98 -37.86 4.33
CA LYS A 33 -38.06 -38.83 4.54
C LYS A 33 -39.43 -38.42 3.96
N ASN A 34 -39.46 -37.61 2.90
CA ASN A 34 -40.70 -37.17 2.25
C ASN A 34 -41.11 -38.13 1.13
N LEU A 35 -41.67 -39.28 1.53
CA LEU A 35 -41.97 -40.40 0.64
C LEU A 35 -42.98 -40.05 -0.47
N GLU A 36 -43.93 -39.17 -0.21
CA GLU A 36 -44.93 -38.77 -1.22
C GLU A 36 -44.32 -37.86 -2.29
N LEU A 37 -43.39 -36.99 -1.92
CA LEU A 37 -42.64 -36.17 -2.89
C LEU A 37 -41.70 -37.04 -3.73
N ALA A 38 -41.00 -38.00 -3.11
CA ALA A 38 -40.14 -38.96 -3.81
C ALA A 38 -40.93 -39.82 -4.83
N LYS A 39 -42.12 -40.30 -4.45
CA LYS A 39 -43.05 -41.02 -5.34
C LYS A 39 -43.58 -40.14 -6.48
N LYS A 40 -43.77 -38.83 -6.23
CA LYS A 40 -44.23 -37.87 -7.25
C LYS A 40 -43.13 -37.65 -8.28
N LEU A 41 -41.94 -37.26 -7.83
CA LEU A 41 -40.75 -37.05 -8.66
C LEU A 41 -40.41 -38.29 -9.51
N THR A 42 -40.51 -39.49 -8.93
CA THR A 42 -40.22 -40.75 -9.66
C THR A 42 -41.25 -41.05 -10.75
N ARG A 43 -42.54 -40.82 -10.49
CA ARG A 43 -43.59 -40.99 -11.50
C ARG A 43 -43.41 -40.02 -12.67
N GLU A 44 -43.12 -38.76 -12.36
CA GLU A 44 -42.93 -37.71 -13.37
C GLU A 44 -41.70 -37.97 -14.25
N ARG A 45 -40.59 -38.45 -13.66
CA ARG A 45 -39.43 -38.91 -14.45
C ARG A 45 -39.81 -40.00 -15.44
N ASN A 46 -40.58 -40.99 -14.99
CA ASN A 46 -40.96 -42.12 -15.84
C ASN A 46 -41.94 -41.68 -16.95
N ASP A 47 -42.83 -40.73 -16.68
CA ASP A 47 -43.74 -40.14 -17.68
C ASP A 47 -42.97 -39.30 -18.72
N SER A 48 -41.96 -38.54 -18.30
CA SER A 48 -41.07 -37.78 -19.20
C SER A 48 -40.21 -38.69 -20.07
N LEU A 49 -39.67 -39.78 -19.49
CA LEU A 49 -38.96 -40.84 -20.21
C LEU A 49 -39.86 -41.53 -21.26
N ALA A 50 -41.13 -41.76 -20.93
CA ALA A 50 -42.09 -42.38 -21.85
C ALA A 50 -42.46 -41.46 -23.02
N LYS A 51 -42.56 -40.14 -22.79
CA LYS A 51 -42.94 -39.15 -23.79
C LYS A 51 -41.77 -38.63 -24.65
N ARG A 52 -40.50 -38.90 -24.28
CA ARG A 52 -39.31 -38.73 -25.14
C ARG A 52 -39.43 -39.42 -26.50
N LYS A 53 -40.28 -40.44 -26.61
CA LYS A 53 -40.58 -41.13 -27.88
C LYS A 53 -41.44 -40.32 -28.85
N ASP A 54 -42.13 -39.26 -28.39
CA ASP A 54 -43.05 -38.46 -29.22
C ASP A 54 -42.52 -37.03 -29.37
N LYS A 55 -42.18 -36.64 -30.60
CA LYS A 55 -41.18 -35.61 -30.91
C LYS A 55 -41.72 -34.16 -30.88
N ARG A 56 -42.37 -33.73 -29.79
CA ARG A 56 -42.82 -32.34 -29.57
C ARG A 56 -42.82 -32.01 -28.07
N THR A 57 -42.23 -30.86 -27.67
CA THR A 57 -42.89 -29.75 -26.95
C THR A 57 -41.93 -28.91 -26.10
N GLY A 58 -41.82 -27.59 -26.37
CA GLY A 58 -41.21 -26.60 -25.46
C GLY A 58 -42.12 -26.23 -24.27
N ASP A 59 -43.46 -26.26 -24.47
CA ASP A 59 -44.45 -25.91 -23.43
C ASP A 59 -44.43 -26.83 -22.19
N LEU A 60 -43.85 -28.04 -22.29
CA LEU A 60 -43.71 -28.94 -21.15
C LEU A 60 -42.53 -28.58 -20.24
N HIS A 61 -41.47 -27.98 -20.78
CA HIS A 61 -40.28 -27.59 -20.02
C HIS A 61 -40.63 -26.47 -19.02
N GLU A 62 -41.38 -25.45 -19.46
CA GLU A 62 -41.84 -24.36 -18.59
C GLU A 62 -42.78 -24.83 -17.49
N LYS A 63 -43.73 -25.72 -17.81
CA LYS A 63 -44.64 -26.28 -16.80
C LYS A 63 -43.89 -27.12 -15.75
N TYR A 64 -42.86 -27.84 -16.18
CA TYR A 64 -42.03 -28.66 -15.29
C TYR A 64 -41.10 -27.81 -14.40
N GLN A 65 -40.48 -26.76 -14.95
CA GLN A 65 -39.68 -25.81 -14.16
C GLN A 65 -40.50 -25.18 -13.03
N ALA A 66 -41.76 -24.80 -13.30
CA ALA A 66 -42.66 -24.26 -12.29
C ALA A 66 -42.98 -25.26 -11.17
N GLU A 67 -43.12 -26.55 -11.49
CA GLU A 67 -43.44 -27.59 -10.51
C GLU A 67 -42.20 -28.04 -9.70
N MET A 68 -40.99 -28.06 -10.29
CA MET A 68 -39.73 -28.26 -9.55
C MET A 68 -39.45 -27.10 -8.60
N LYS A 69 -39.76 -25.87 -9.01
CA LYS A 69 -39.71 -24.68 -8.13
C LYS A 69 -40.64 -24.81 -6.93
N ALA A 70 -41.87 -25.30 -7.12
CA ALA A 70 -42.80 -25.56 -6.02
C ALA A 70 -42.33 -26.68 -5.08
N ALA A 71 -41.64 -27.72 -5.60
CA ALA A 71 -41.03 -28.76 -4.79
C ALA A 71 -39.85 -28.23 -3.95
N ARG A 72 -39.05 -27.30 -4.50
CA ARG A 72 -37.97 -26.59 -3.78
C ARG A 72 -38.50 -25.82 -2.58
N GLU A 73 -39.55 -25.01 -2.75
CA GLU A 73 -40.17 -24.23 -1.67
C GLU A 73 -40.71 -25.11 -0.52
N GLN A 74 -41.20 -26.32 -0.84
CA GLN A 74 -41.67 -27.28 0.17
C GLN A 74 -40.53 -27.99 0.92
N LEU A 75 -39.34 -28.12 0.30
CA LEU A 75 -38.16 -28.72 0.93
C LEU A 75 -37.38 -27.72 1.79
N THR A 76 -37.26 -26.46 1.35
CA THR A 76 -36.58 -25.38 2.07
C THR A 76 -37.33 -24.90 3.32
N SER A 77 -38.66 -24.98 3.35
CA SER A 77 -39.45 -24.63 4.54
C SER A 77 -39.43 -25.71 5.65
N ARG A 78 -39.15 -26.97 5.31
CA ARG A 78 -38.99 -28.07 6.28
C ARG A 78 -37.57 -28.17 6.83
N SER A 79 -36.54 -27.82 6.05
CA SER A 79 -35.14 -27.90 6.45
C SER A 79 -34.82 -27.02 7.67
N VAL A 80 -35.39 -25.81 7.78
CA VAL A 80 -35.21 -24.91 8.94
C VAL A 80 -35.64 -25.56 10.28
N LYS A 81 -36.55 -26.54 10.27
CA LYS A 81 -36.99 -27.24 11.49
C LYS A 81 -36.27 -28.56 11.77
N SER A 82 -35.53 -29.14 10.82
CA SER A 82 -34.88 -30.45 10.96
C SER A 82 -33.35 -30.43 11.08
N PHE A 83 -32.69 -29.26 10.93
CA PHE A 83 -31.24 -29.12 11.14
C PHE A 83 -30.74 -29.54 12.54
N ALA A 84 -31.62 -29.77 13.51
CA ALA A 84 -31.23 -30.19 14.85
C ALA A 84 -30.87 -31.69 14.98
N ALA A 85 -31.04 -32.54 13.95
CA ALA A 85 -30.76 -33.98 14.13
C ALA A 85 -30.51 -34.76 12.83
N ALA A 86 -29.26 -34.84 12.37
CA ALA A 86 -28.72 -36.07 11.77
C ALA A 86 -27.19 -36.03 11.71
N LYS A 87 -26.57 -37.10 12.19
CA LYS A 87 -25.13 -37.30 12.34
C LYS A 87 -24.57 -37.95 11.07
N ALA A 88 -23.56 -37.34 10.44
CA ALA A 88 -22.85 -37.90 9.28
C ALA A 88 -21.69 -38.81 9.72
N VAL A 89 -21.42 -39.84 8.92
CA VAL A 89 -20.29 -40.76 9.10
C VAL A 89 -19.10 -40.16 8.35
N SER A 90 -18.13 -39.62 9.09
CA SER A 90 -16.88 -39.07 8.56
C SER A 90 -15.89 -40.19 8.25
N VAL A 91 -15.47 -40.32 6.99
CA VAL A 91 -14.24 -41.06 6.67
C VAL A 91 -13.17 -40.02 6.38
N ALA A 92 -12.17 -39.92 7.27
CA ALA A 92 -11.05 -39.01 7.05
C ALA A 92 -10.10 -39.62 6.01
N SER A 93 -9.93 -38.94 4.87
CA SER A 93 -8.86 -39.21 3.90
C SER A 93 -7.52 -38.71 4.45
N SER A 94 -6.42 -39.43 4.21
CA SER A 94 -5.08 -39.01 4.67
C SER A 94 -4.34 -38.12 3.68
N VAL A 95 -4.88 -37.97 2.47
CA VAL A 95 -4.27 -37.21 1.36
C VAL A 95 -5.05 -35.93 1.08
N ASP A 96 -6.38 -35.98 1.21
CA ASP A 96 -7.21 -34.79 1.16
C ASP A 96 -7.38 -34.16 2.54
N LEU A 97 -6.77 -32.99 2.72
CA LEU A 97 -6.77 -32.25 3.99
C LEU A 97 -8.06 -31.43 4.21
N TYR A 98 -8.93 -31.33 3.20
CA TYR A 98 -10.17 -30.55 3.26
C TYR A 98 -11.39 -31.36 3.73
N GLU A 99 -11.21 -32.66 3.94
CA GLU A 99 -12.24 -33.57 4.42
C GLU A 99 -12.49 -33.43 5.94
N PRO A 100 -13.75 -33.53 6.41
CA PRO A 100 -14.93 -33.83 5.61
C PRO A 100 -15.55 -32.58 4.96
N ASN A 101 -15.87 -32.64 3.67
CA ASN A 101 -16.50 -31.54 2.91
C ASN A 101 -17.62 -32.01 1.95
N ASP A 102 -18.20 -33.20 2.17
CA ASP A 102 -19.19 -33.86 1.31
C ASP A 102 -20.54 -33.13 1.10
N ASP A 103 -20.82 -32.08 1.87
CA ASP A 103 -22.04 -31.28 1.71
C ASP A 103 -21.89 -29.82 2.19
N VAL A 104 -22.88 -28.98 1.83
CA VAL A 104 -22.94 -27.54 2.17
C VAL A 104 -22.72 -27.23 3.66
N SER A 105 -23.11 -28.13 4.57
CA SER A 105 -22.91 -27.94 6.02
C SER A 105 -21.49 -28.22 6.49
N GLN A 106 -20.74 -28.96 5.68
CA GLN A 106 -19.34 -29.34 5.90
C GLN A 106 -18.38 -28.57 4.96
N ALA A 107 -18.92 -27.66 4.14
CA ALA A 107 -18.17 -26.98 3.10
C ALA A 107 -16.92 -26.26 3.64
N SER A 108 -15.76 -26.60 3.06
CA SER A 108 -14.47 -26.07 3.47
C SER A 108 -14.35 -24.57 3.15
N PRO A 109 -14.02 -23.70 4.12
CA PRO A 109 -13.97 -22.26 3.88
C PRO A 109 -12.76 -21.87 3.02
N VAL A 110 -12.99 -21.04 2.01
CA VAL A 110 -11.98 -20.56 1.06
C VAL A 110 -12.08 -19.06 0.86
N SER A 111 -11.04 -18.45 0.28
CA SER A 111 -11.01 -17.03 -0.05
C SER A 111 -10.77 -16.85 -1.55
N ALA A 112 -11.46 -15.88 -2.16
CA ALA A 112 -11.17 -15.47 -3.53
C ALA A 112 -9.72 -14.98 -3.64
N GLY A 113 -9.03 -15.36 -4.73
CA GLY A 113 -7.60 -15.14 -4.97
C GLY A 113 -6.71 -16.35 -4.68
N ASN A 114 -7.21 -17.35 -3.94
CA ASN A 114 -6.43 -18.55 -3.61
C ASN A 114 -6.60 -19.66 -4.66
N SER A 115 -5.55 -20.46 -4.81
CA SER A 115 -5.59 -21.77 -5.49
C SER A 115 -5.63 -22.87 -4.44
N ILE A 116 -6.49 -23.86 -4.65
CA ILE A 116 -6.71 -25.00 -3.76
C ILE A 116 -6.30 -26.25 -4.53
N GLU A 117 -5.44 -27.05 -3.91
CA GLU A 117 -5.08 -28.39 -4.40
C GLU A 117 -5.71 -29.42 -3.47
N SER A 118 -6.53 -30.32 -4.01
CA SER A 118 -7.30 -31.32 -3.25
C SER A 118 -7.65 -32.53 -4.13
N TYR A 119 -8.34 -33.53 -3.57
CA TYR A 119 -8.57 -34.83 -4.20
C TYR A 119 -9.99 -35.29 -3.95
N LEU A 120 -10.69 -35.70 -5.02
CA LEU A 120 -11.81 -36.62 -4.84
C LEU A 120 -11.24 -37.98 -4.43
N SER A 121 -11.40 -38.30 -3.15
CA SER A 121 -10.75 -39.39 -2.44
C SER A 121 -11.40 -40.76 -2.69
N TYR A 122 -12.66 -40.79 -3.13
CA TYR A 122 -13.39 -42.02 -3.43
C TYR A 122 -14.48 -41.83 -4.49
N SER A 123 -15.02 -42.94 -5.01
CA SER A 123 -16.09 -42.87 -6.00
C SER A 123 -17.36 -42.28 -5.40
N GLY A 124 -17.82 -41.16 -5.98
CA GLY A 124 -19.01 -40.44 -5.53
C GLY A 124 -18.72 -39.35 -4.50
N ASP A 125 -17.45 -39.12 -4.19
CA ASP A 125 -16.98 -37.97 -3.44
C ASP A 125 -17.34 -36.65 -4.15
N GLN A 126 -17.69 -35.64 -3.36
CA GLN A 126 -18.03 -34.31 -3.82
C GLN A 126 -17.49 -33.28 -2.83
N ASP A 127 -16.56 -32.45 -3.29
CA ASP A 127 -15.97 -31.43 -2.44
C ASP A 127 -16.80 -30.14 -2.49
N PHE A 128 -17.36 -29.75 -1.35
CA PHE A 128 -18.00 -28.45 -1.18
C PHE A 128 -17.03 -27.46 -0.54
N TYR A 129 -16.93 -26.29 -1.16
CA TYR A 129 -16.22 -25.14 -0.61
C TYR A 129 -17.20 -24.04 -0.26
N SER A 130 -16.79 -23.08 0.57
CA SER A 130 -17.62 -21.89 0.84
C SER A 130 -16.79 -20.62 0.95
N PHE A 131 -17.31 -19.52 0.41
CA PHE A 131 -16.72 -18.20 0.59
C PHE A 131 -17.80 -17.12 0.70
N GLU A 132 -17.47 -16.03 1.37
CA GLU A 132 -18.33 -14.84 1.46
C GLU A 132 -17.75 -13.74 0.56
N ALA A 133 -18.55 -13.23 -0.36
CA ALA A 133 -18.12 -12.19 -1.29
C ALA A 133 -18.01 -10.85 -0.55
N LYS A 134 -16.83 -10.20 -0.61
CA LYS A 134 -16.59 -8.92 0.10
C LYS A 134 -17.08 -7.69 -0.66
N LYS A 135 -17.28 -7.82 -1.98
CA LYS A 135 -17.71 -6.75 -2.89
C LYS A 135 -18.65 -7.31 -3.96
N ASN A 136 -19.41 -6.42 -4.59
CA ASN A 136 -20.16 -6.75 -5.80
C ASN A 136 -19.16 -6.86 -6.95
N ALA A 137 -18.88 -8.07 -7.43
CA ALA A 137 -17.91 -8.32 -8.49
C ALA A 137 -18.20 -9.63 -9.23
N PRO A 138 -17.83 -9.73 -10.52
CA PRO A 138 -17.74 -11.02 -11.20
C PRO A 138 -16.70 -11.91 -10.52
N ILE A 139 -17.02 -13.19 -10.38
CA ILE A 139 -16.12 -14.22 -9.88
C ILE A 139 -16.12 -15.37 -10.87
N THR A 140 -14.92 -15.85 -11.21
CA THR A 140 -14.72 -17.06 -11.98
C THR A 140 -14.12 -18.13 -11.09
N VAL A 141 -14.80 -19.28 -11.06
CA VAL A 141 -14.29 -20.50 -10.47
C VAL A 141 -13.72 -21.35 -11.60
N SER A 142 -12.40 -21.57 -11.59
CA SER A 142 -11.76 -22.50 -12.52
C SER A 142 -11.35 -23.78 -11.82
N LEU A 143 -11.45 -24.90 -12.53
CA LEU A 143 -11.09 -26.22 -12.03
C LEU A 143 -10.30 -26.94 -13.11
N GLN A 144 -9.09 -27.38 -12.75
CA GLN A 144 -8.29 -28.30 -13.55
C GLN A 144 -8.23 -29.65 -12.82
N GLY A 145 -8.93 -30.65 -13.35
CA GLY A 145 -8.88 -32.02 -12.87
C GLY A 145 -7.70 -32.82 -13.45
N PRO A 146 -7.44 -34.03 -12.92
CA PRO A 146 -6.52 -34.99 -13.53
C PRO A 146 -6.88 -35.28 -14.99
N SER A 147 -5.87 -35.44 -15.85
CA SER A 147 -6.07 -35.54 -17.31
C SER A 147 -6.93 -36.73 -17.76
N ALA A 148 -7.01 -37.79 -16.95
CA ALA A 148 -7.79 -38.99 -17.22
C ALA A 148 -9.19 -38.97 -16.58
N MET A 149 -9.53 -37.92 -15.83
CA MET A 149 -10.78 -37.80 -15.08
C MET A 149 -11.69 -36.72 -15.66
N ASP A 150 -12.98 -36.90 -15.45
CA ASP A 150 -14.03 -36.00 -15.91
C ASP A 150 -14.66 -35.32 -14.69
N TYR A 151 -14.17 -34.12 -14.37
CA TYR A 151 -14.55 -33.35 -13.20
C TYR A 151 -15.27 -32.08 -13.63
N ASP A 152 -16.47 -31.88 -13.10
CA ASP A 152 -17.30 -30.70 -13.30
C ASP A 152 -17.16 -29.74 -12.12
N VAL A 153 -17.47 -28.46 -12.36
CA VAL A 153 -17.65 -27.47 -11.30
C VAL A 153 -19.03 -26.82 -11.34
N TYR A 154 -19.64 -26.69 -10.17
CA TYR A 154 -20.90 -25.96 -9.96
C TYR A 154 -20.68 -24.89 -8.89
N VAL A 155 -21.37 -23.76 -8.99
CA VAL A 155 -21.38 -22.74 -7.94
C VAL A 155 -22.81 -22.57 -7.46
N LEU A 156 -23.03 -22.79 -6.17
CA LEU A 156 -24.31 -22.60 -5.52
C LEU A 156 -24.35 -21.29 -4.73
N ASP A 157 -25.52 -20.69 -4.60
CA ASP A 157 -25.77 -19.59 -3.65
C ASP A 157 -26.21 -20.11 -2.25
N GLU A 158 -26.53 -19.20 -1.33
CA GLU A 158 -27.04 -19.51 0.01
C GLU A 158 -28.34 -20.32 0.04
N LEU A 159 -29.12 -20.27 -1.04
CA LEU A 159 -30.37 -21.01 -1.18
C LEU A 159 -30.15 -22.39 -1.82
N GLY A 160 -28.92 -22.68 -2.26
CA GLY A 160 -28.54 -23.90 -2.97
C GLY A 160 -28.89 -23.87 -4.46
N GLU A 161 -29.16 -22.69 -5.04
CA GLU A 161 -29.38 -22.55 -6.48
C GLU A 161 -28.04 -22.48 -7.22
N VAL A 162 -27.94 -23.18 -8.35
CA VAL A 162 -26.76 -23.11 -9.22
C VAL A 162 -26.74 -21.75 -9.91
N VAL A 163 -25.78 -20.90 -9.56
CA VAL A 163 -25.58 -19.57 -10.17
C VAL A 163 -24.59 -19.61 -11.34
N ALA A 164 -23.72 -20.61 -11.39
CA ALA A 164 -22.87 -20.93 -12.54
C ALA A 164 -22.42 -22.39 -12.52
N SER A 165 -22.03 -22.92 -13.68
CA SER A 165 -21.49 -24.27 -13.82
C SER A 165 -20.66 -24.42 -15.08
N SER A 166 -19.73 -25.36 -15.07
CA SER A 166 -19.00 -25.84 -16.25
C SER A 166 -18.84 -27.36 -16.14
N ALA A 167 -19.04 -28.04 -17.28
CA ALA A 167 -19.02 -29.50 -17.41
C ALA A 167 -18.52 -29.87 -18.81
N ASN A 168 -17.25 -29.56 -19.06
CA ASN A 168 -16.52 -29.96 -20.25
C ASN A 168 -16.14 -31.45 -20.16
N GLY A 169 -15.42 -31.96 -21.15
CA GLY A 169 -15.10 -33.38 -21.20
C GLY A 169 -13.86 -33.75 -20.38
N THR A 170 -13.57 -35.05 -20.34
CA THR A 170 -12.41 -35.63 -19.63
C THR A 170 -11.10 -34.84 -19.84
N GLY A 171 -10.49 -34.41 -18.73
CA GLY A 171 -9.20 -33.73 -18.67
C GLY A 171 -9.21 -32.26 -19.08
N GLU A 172 -10.34 -31.74 -19.54
CA GLU A 172 -10.48 -30.34 -19.93
C GLU A 172 -10.63 -29.43 -18.69
N GLU A 173 -10.27 -28.15 -18.84
CA GLU A 173 -10.46 -27.15 -17.80
C GLU A 173 -11.94 -26.74 -17.72
N GLU A 174 -12.43 -26.58 -16.49
CA GLU A 174 -13.74 -26.03 -16.20
C GLU A 174 -13.66 -24.57 -15.79
N MET A 175 -14.60 -23.75 -16.27
CA MET A 175 -14.70 -22.34 -15.87
C MET A 175 -16.16 -21.91 -15.69
N ALA A 176 -16.52 -21.59 -14.45
CA ALA A 176 -17.85 -21.12 -14.07
C ALA A 176 -17.79 -19.67 -13.56
N SER A 177 -18.31 -18.72 -14.36
CA SER A 177 -18.34 -17.29 -14.03
C SER A 177 -19.74 -16.83 -13.59
N PHE A 178 -19.82 -16.04 -12.53
CA PHE A 178 -21.07 -15.45 -12.04
C PHE A 178 -20.86 -14.07 -11.42
N GLN A 179 -21.95 -13.32 -11.20
CA GLN A 179 -21.91 -12.04 -10.49
C GLN A 179 -22.16 -12.25 -9.00
N ALA A 180 -21.14 -12.01 -8.17
CA ALA A 180 -21.24 -12.13 -6.73
C ALA A 180 -21.77 -10.83 -6.09
N THR A 181 -22.59 -10.98 -5.06
CA THR A 181 -23.12 -9.85 -4.26
C THR A 181 -22.39 -9.75 -2.93
N ALA A 182 -21.98 -8.54 -2.55
CA ALA A 182 -21.29 -8.26 -1.29
C ALA A 182 -22.11 -8.73 -0.08
N GLY A 183 -21.48 -9.49 0.81
CA GLY A 183 -22.08 -10.09 2.00
C GLY A 183 -22.85 -11.38 1.74
N SER A 184 -22.93 -11.87 0.50
CA SER A 184 -23.55 -13.16 0.18
C SER A 184 -22.52 -14.29 0.17
N LYS A 185 -22.94 -15.47 0.63
CA LYS A 185 -22.17 -16.70 0.60
C LYS A 185 -22.40 -17.50 -0.68
N TYR A 186 -21.34 -18.09 -1.19
CA TYR A 186 -21.37 -18.97 -2.35
C TYR A 186 -20.60 -20.25 -2.07
N TYR A 187 -20.97 -21.30 -2.78
CA TYR A 187 -20.44 -22.64 -2.58
C TYR A 187 -20.00 -23.26 -3.92
N PRO A 188 -18.70 -23.16 -4.26
CA PRO A 188 -18.12 -23.99 -5.31
C PRO A 188 -18.21 -25.47 -4.93
N VAL A 189 -18.57 -26.30 -5.89
CA VAL A 189 -18.73 -27.75 -5.74
C VAL A 189 -17.97 -28.44 -6.86
N VAL A 190 -17.01 -29.28 -6.51
CA VAL A 190 -16.31 -30.15 -7.45
C VAL A 190 -17.02 -31.49 -7.50
N HIS A 191 -17.37 -31.95 -8.70
CA HIS A 191 -18.05 -33.22 -8.90
C HIS A 191 -17.30 -34.07 -9.93
N GLY A 192 -16.90 -35.28 -9.56
CA GLY A 192 -16.24 -36.21 -10.49
C GLY A 192 -17.15 -37.34 -10.96
N PHE A 193 -17.05 -37.70 -12.23
CA PHE A 193 -17.54 -38.98 -12.77
C PHE A 193 -16.54 -40.14 -12.58
N GLY A 194 -15.46 -39.85 -11.85
CA GLY A 194 -14.41 -40.74 -11.40
C GLY A 194 -13.74 -40.11 -10.18
N PHE A 195 -12.65 -40.70 -9.70
CA PHE A 195 -11.89 -40.15 -8.59
C PHE A 195 -10.41 -40.47 -8.77
N SER A 196 -9.53 -39.69 -8.14
CA SER A 196 -8.08 -39.83 -8.23
C SER A 196 -7.48 -39.47 -6.87
N THR A 197 -6.76 -40.42 -6.28
CA THR A 197 -5.99 -40.21 -5.04
C THR A 197 -4.50 -39.99 -5.32
N ASP A 198 -4.07 -40.15 -6.57
CA ASP A 198 -2.66 -40.06 -6.98
C ASP A 198 -2.35 -38.70 -7.63
N GLU A 199 -3.30 -38.15 -8.39
CA GLU A 199 -3.23 -36.81 -8.99
C GLU A 199 -4.32 -35.90 -8.39
N PRO A 200 -3.98 -34.71 -7.87
CA PRO A 200 -4.96 -33.77 -7.35
C PRO A 200 -5.67 -33.01 -8.47
N TYR A 201 -6.78 -32.37 -8.13
CA TYR A 201 -7.29 -31.26 -8.92
C TYR A 201 -6.81 -29.92 -8.34
N GLN A 202 -6.84 -28.88 -9.18
CA GLN A 202 -6.62 -27.50 -8.76
C GLN A 202 -7.91 -26.68 -8.97
N LEU A 203 -8.45 -26.14 -7.89
CA LEU A 203 -9.61 -25.24 -7.88
C LEU A 203 -9.15 -23.82 -7.57
N ARG A 204 -9.51 -22.86 -8.41
CA ARG A 204 -9.16 -21.45 -8.22
C ARG A 204 -10.39 -20.57 -8.25
N LEU A 205 -10.45 -19.62 -7.33
CA LEU A 205 -11.46 -18.58 -7.33
C LEU A 205 -10.78 -17.26 -7.72
N ALA A 206 -11.01 -16.79 -8.94
CA ALA A 206 -10.55 -15.49 -9.39
C ALA A 206 -11.69 -14.47 -9.30
N GLU A 207 -11.43 -13.32 -8.69
CA GLU A 207 -12.27 -12.15 -8.98
C GLU A 207 -11.89 -11.68 -10.38
N ASP A 208 -12.80 -11.85 -11.34
CA ASP A 208 -12.54 -11.42 -12.70
C ASP A 208 -12.48 -9.90 -12.70
N GLN A 209 -11.32 -9.35 -13.02
CA GLN A 209 -11.27 -7.96 -13.46
C GLN A 209 -11.89 -7.95 -14.87
N LEU A 210 -13.21 -7.80 -14.98
CA LEU A 210 -13.93 -7.64 -16.26
C LEU A 210 -13.41 -6.43 -17.06
N GLU A 211 -12.69 -5.55 -16.38
CA GLU A 211 -12.00 -4.41 -16.94
C GLU A 211 -10.49 -4.67 -16.84
N VAL A 212 -9.84 -4.81 -18.00
CA VAL A 212 -8.40 -4.58 -18.08
C VAL A 212 -8.24 -3.06 -18.10
N THR A 213 -7.56 -2.50 -17.12
CA THR A 213 -7.23 -1.06 -17.05
C THR A 213 -5.75 -0.83 -17.39
N PRO A 214 -5.30 -1.15 -18.62
CA PRO A 214 -3.90 -0.94 -18.97
C PRO A 214 -3.64 0.55 -19.05
N PHE A 215 -2.55 1.02 -18.45
CA PHE A 215 -2.12 2.39 -18.65
C PHE A 215 -1.55 2.55 -20.06
N LEU A 216 -2.21 3.36 -20.88
CA LEU A 216 -1.80 3.61 -22.26
C LEU A 216 -1.01 4.91 -22.34
N VAL A 217 0.24 4.82 -22.80
CA VAL A 217 1.08 5.99 -23.07
C VAL A 217 0.66 6.61 -24.40
N GLY A 218 0.36 7.91 -24.39
CA GLY A 218 0.01 8.64 -25.60
C GLY A 218 1.08 8.50 -26.69
N GLY A 219 0.66 8.09 -27.89
CA GLY A 219 1.55 7.90 -29.05
C GLY A 219 2.17 6.50 -29.17
N GLN A 220 1.92 5.59 -28.23
CA GLN A 220 2.34 4.19 -28.30
C GLN A 220 1.19 3.31 -28.84
N PRO A 221 1.44 2.39 -29.80
CA PRO A 221 0.44 1.46 -30.28
C PRO A 221 0.28 0.27 -29.32
N TYR A 222 -0.96 -0.08 -28.99
CA TYR A 222 -1.31 -1.23 -28.16
C TYR A 222 -2.21 -2.20 -28.92
N TYR A 223 -2.04 -3.49 -28.67
CA TYR A 223 -2.79 -4.56 -29.33
C TYR A 223 -3.64 -5.32 -28.30
N VAL A 224 -4.94 -5.42 -28.53
CA VAL A 224 -5.86 -6.22 -27.70
C VAL A 224 -6.08 -7.56 -28.38
N LYS A 225 -5.65 -8.66 -27.73
CA LYS A 225 -5.94 -10.02 -28.18
C LYS A 225 -7.21 -10.52 -27.53
N LEU A 226 -8.24 -10.78 -28.34
CA LEU A 226 -9.45 -11.44 -27.88
C LEU A 226 -9.32 -12.95 -28.07
N SER A 227 -9.50 -13.68 -26.98
CA SER A 227 -9.69 -15.13 -27.01
C SER A 227 -11.15 -15.42 -26.70
N ALA A 228 -11.81 -16.22 -27.55
CA ALA A 228 -13.15 -16.72 -27.30
C ALA A 228 -13.03 -18.20 -26.95
N LEU A 229 -13.61 -18.61 -25.82
CA LEU A 229 -13.63 -20.01 -25.39
C LEU A 229 -14.97 -20.62 -25.87
N GLY A 230 -14.99 -21.09 -27.12
CA GLY A 230 -16.18 -21.63 -27.80
C GLY A 230 -16.39 -21.09 -29.23
N GLY A 231 -17.44 -21.58 -29.93
CA GLY A 231 -17.75 -21.22 -31.32
C GLY A 231 -17.99 -19.72 -31.57
N ASN A 232 -18.30 -19.34 -32.82
CA ASN A 232 -18.37 -17.93 -33.29
C ASN A 232 -18.97 -16.93 -32.28
N LEU A 233 -18.10 -16.18 -31.61
CA LEU A 233 -18.45 -15.12 -30.68
C LEU A 233 -18.59 -13.79 -31.45
N HIS A 234 -19.75 -13.14 -31.33
CA HIS A 234 -19.91 -11.75 -31.75
C HIS A 234 -19.87 -10.88 -30.48
N THR A 235 -18.70 -10.32 -30.18
CA THR A 235 -18.52 -9.40 -29.06
C THR A 235 -18.12 -8.01 -29.55
N ARG A 236 -18.31 -7.00 -28.70
CA ARG A 236 -17.91 -5.61 -28.95
C ARG A 236 -16.90 -5.20 -27.90
N ILE A 237 -15.70 -4.84 -28.32
CA ILE A 237 -14.76 -4.11 -27.46
C ILE A 237 -15.29 -2.68 -27.32
N ARG A 238 -15.46 -2.23 -26.09
CA ARG A 238 -15.57 -0.81 -25.76
C ARG A 238 -14.28 -0.42 -25.05
N ALA A 239 -13.62 0.60 -25.58
CA ALA A 239 -12.54 1.28 -24.88
C ALA A 239 -13.13 2.59 -24.38
N GLU A 240 -13.30 2.70 -23.07
CA GLU A 240 -13.63 3.96 -22.42
C GLU A 240 -12.32 4.45 -21.81
N LEU A 241 -11.89 5.66 -22.17
CA LEU A 241 -10.85 6.33 -21.39
C LEU A 241 -11.48 6.53 -20.01
N ASP A 242 -10.96 5.86 -19.01
CA ASP A 242 -11.20 6.25 -17.62
C ASP A 242 -10.29 7.46 -17.34
N PRO A 243 -10.81 8.69 -17.25
CA PRO A 243 -10.00 9.83 -16.91
C PRO A 243 -9.58 9.87 -15.44
N GLN A 244 -9.79 8.82 -14.62
CA GLN A 244 -9.63 8.91 -13.17
C GLN A 244 -8.57 7.98 -12.56
N SER A 245 -7.50 8.63 -12.13
CA SER A 245 -6.61 8.31 -10.99
C SER A 245 -5.93 6.94 -10.97
N TYR A 246 -4.60 6.97 -10.93
CA TYR A 246 -3.80 5.79 -10.61
C TYR A 246 -4.25 5.14 -9.29
N PRO A 247 -4.17 3.80 -9.19
CA PRO A 247 -4.45 3.07 -7.94
C PRO A 247 -3.68 3.68 -6.76
N GLU A 248 -4.35 3.81 -5.61
CA GLU A 248 -3.73 4.36 -4.41
C GLU A 248 -2.80 3.36 -3.73
N LEU A 249 -1.53 3.72 -3.57
CA LEU A 249 -0.61 3.09 -2.62
C LEU A 249 -0.76 3.81 -1.27
N LYS A 250 -0.83 3.05 -0.17
CA LYS A 250 -0.91 3.59 1.19
C LYS A 250 0.21 3.06 2.06
N THR A 251 0.59 3.85 3.05
CA THR A 251 1.60 3.44 4.01
C THR A 251 1.13 2.23 4.79
N ASN A 252 2.00 1.22 4.93
CA ASN A 252 1.74 -0.05 5.61
C ASN A 252 0.58 -0.87 5.03
N ASN A 253 0.17 -0.58 3.79
CA ASN A 253 -0.77 -1.38 3.03
C ASN A 253 -0.15 -1.72 1.68
N SER A 254 0.47 -2.90 1.63
CA SER A 254 1.17 -3.39 0.45
C SER A 254 0.20 -3.74 -0.69
N LEU A 255 0.61 -3.51 -1.92
CA LEU A 255 -0.12 -3.93 -3.12
C LEU A 255 0.58 -5.13 -3.74
N ASP A 256 -0.19 -6.18 -4.05
CA ASP A 256 0.31 -7.29 -4.86
C ASP A 256 0.14 -6.91 -6.34
N VAL A 257 1.24 -7.02 -7.09
CA VAL A 257 1.37 -6.49 -8.45
C VAL A 257 1.78 -7.61 -9.39
N THR A 258 0.98 -7.80 -10.44
CA THR A 258 1.36 -8.62 -11.60
C THR A 258 2.11 -7.75 -12.59
N LEU A 259 3.36 -8.13 -12.90
CA LEU A 259 4.17 -7.49 -13.92
C LEU A 259 4.11 -8.32 -15.20
N GLU A 260 3.73 -7.67 -16.30
CA GLU A 260 3.70 -8.27 -17.64
C GLU A 260 4.95 -7.84 -18.42
N GLY A 261 6.08 -8.49 -18.10
CA GLY A 261 7.39 -8.16 -18.64
C GLY A 261 7.85 -6.73 -18.32
N VAL A 262 8.26 -5.97 -19.35
CA VAL A 262 8.76 -4.58 -19.23
C VAL A 262 7.65 -3.50 -19.12
N SER A 263 6.41 -3.92 -18.90
CA SER A 263 5.28 -2.99 -18.78
C SER A 263 5.36 -2.14 -17.51
N ARG A 264 5.08 -0.84 -17.65
CA ARG A 264 5.12 0.13 -16.54
C ARG A 264 3.77 0.22 -15.83
N ASN A 265 3.74 -0.17 -14.56
CA ASN A 265 2.60 -0.02 -13.67
C ASN A 265 2.75 1.26 -12.86
N VAL A 266 1.70 2.08 -12.74
CA VAL A 266 1.77 3.39 -12.10
C VAL A 266 0.76 3.49 -10.98
N TYR A 267 1.20 3.96 -9.82
CA TYR A 267 0.43 4.10 -8.59
C TYR A 267 0.50 5.54 -8.10
N LYS A 268 -0.56 6.03 -7.46
CA LYS A 268 -0.56 7.32 -6.77
C LYS A 268 -0.36 7.08 -5.29
N PHE A 269 0.65 7.72 -4.71
CA PHE A 269 0.85 7.78 -3.28
C PHE A 269 0.62 9.21 -2.81
N THR A 270 -0.33 9.42 -1.90
CA THR A 270 -0.53 10.73 -1.25
C THR A 270 -0.22 10.57 0.23
N PRO A 271 0.87 11.16 0.74
CA PRO A 271 1.20 11.05 2.16
C PRO A 271 0.08 11.66 3.02
N ASP A 272 -0.42 10.93 4.01
CA ASP A 272 -1.38 11.46 4.99
C ASP A 272 -0.69 12.44 5.97
N VAL A 273 0.60 12.22 6.22
CA VAL A 273 1.48 13.03 7.06
C VAL A 273 2.79 13.28 6.32
N SER A 274 3.42 14.44 6.53
CA SER A 274 4.73 14.66 5.90
C SER A 274 5.81 13.91 6.68
N GLY A 275 6.72 13.25 5.98
CA GLY A 275 7.74 12.41 6.60
C GLY A 275 8.55 11.64 5.56
N ASN A 276 9.60 10.96 6.02
CA ASN A 276 10.34 10.04 5.17
C ASN A 276 9.46 8.82 4.87
N VAL A 277 9.40 8.45 3.59
CA VAL A 277 8.68 7.31 3.09
C VAL A 277 9.66 6.45 2.31
N LYS A 278 9.66 5.16 2.63
CA LYS A 278 10.40 4.13 1.93
C LYS A 278 9.44 3.34 1.04
N PHE A 279 9.72 3.38 -0.26
CA PHE A 279 9.10 2.56 -1.27
C PHE A 279 10.02 1.39 -1.57
N PHE A 280 9.49 0.17 -1.56
CA PHE A 280 10.31 -1.00 -1.87
C PHE A 280 9.48 -2.14 -2.46
N THR A 281 10.11 -2.93 -3.31
CA THR A 281 9.54 -4.18 -3.81
C THR A 281 10.00 -5.36 -2.97
N SER A 282 9.21 -6.43 -2.95
CA SER A 282 9.55 -7.68 -2.26
C SER A 282 8.89 -8.86 -2.98
N PRO A 283 9.31 -10.11 -2.70
CA PRO A 283 8.64 -11.29 -3.23
C PRO A 283 7.14 -11.30 -2.92
N PHE A 284 6.35 -11.87 -3.83
CA PHE A 284 4.96 -12.21 -3.58
C PHE A 284 4.88 -13.54 -2.80
N GLY A 285 4.22 -13.54 -1.63
CA GLY A 285 4.09 -14.72 -0.77
C GLY A 285 5.38 -15.11 -0.03
N GLU A 286 5.51 -16.39 0.34
CA GLU A 286 6.74 -16.97 0.94
C GLU A 286 7.71 -17.56 -0.11
N GLY A 287 7.53 -17.22 -1.40
CA GLY A 287 8.30 -17.82 -2.49
C GLY A 287 9.67 -17.16 -2.71
N ASP A 288 10.65 -17.97 -3.14
CA ASP A 288 12.01 -17.56 -3.54
C ASP A 288 12.08 -16.94 -4.96
N MET A 289 10.98 -16.36 -5.47
CA MET A 289 11.01 -15.72 -6.78
C MET A 289 11.91 -14.49 -6.76
N VAL A 290 12.99 -14.54 -7.53
CA VAL A 290 13.89 -13.41 -7.74
C VAL A 290 13.45 -12.69 -9.02
N VAL A 291 12.86 -11.51 -8.85
CA VAL A 291 12.45 -10.63 -9.95
C VAL A 291 13.29 -9.37 -9.88
N ASP A 292 13.91 -9.00 -11.00
CA ASP A 292 14.70 -7.79 -11.15
C ASP A 292 13.76 -6.61 -11.43
N THR A 293 13.39 -5.90 -10.36
CA THR A 293 12.39 -4.83 -10.41
C THR A 293 13.05 -3.47 -10.65
N VAL A 294 12.26 -2.50 -11.10
CA VAL A 294 12.67 -1.09 -11.16
C VAL A 294 11.57 -0.22 -10.58
N LEU A 295 11.95 0.68 -9.67
CA LEU A 295 11.11 1.75 -9.16
C LEU A 295 11.51 3.10 -9.73
N GLU A 296 10.52 3.91 -10.09
CA GLU A 296 10.69 5.31 -10.45
C GLU A 296 9.64 6.16 -9.74
N LEU A 297 10.03 7.32 -9.23
CA LEU A 297 9.14 8.27 -8.57
C LEU A 297 9.02 9.54 -9.39
N TYR A 298 7.81 10.06 -9.54
CA TYR A 298 7.51 11.29 -10.27
C TYR A 298 6.66 12.24 -9.42
N SER A 299 6.88 13.55 -9.59
CA SER A 299 6.10 14.58 -8.89
C SER A 299 4.85 15.03 -9.64
N ASP A 300 4.67 14.58 -10.89
CA ASP A 300 3.54 14.96 -11.74
C ASP A 300 2.87 13.76 -12.40
N GLU A 301 1.58 13.91 -12.63
CA GLU A 301 0.70 12.87 -13.20
C GLU A 301 1.10 12.47 -14.62
N LYS A 302 1.84 13.32 -15.35
CA LYS A 302 2.26 13.03 -16.72
C LYS A 302 3.61 12.31 -16.78
N LEU A 303 4.20 12.00 -15.63
CA LEU A 303 5.50 11.34 -15.50
C LEU A 303 6.61 12.10 -16.24
N THR A 304 6.61 13.43 -16.13
CA THR A 304 7.58 14.30 -16.81
C THR A 304 8.71 14.81 -15.89
N SER A 305 8.47 14.80 -14.59
CA SER A 305 9.33 15.34 -13.53
C SER A 305 9.73 14.21 -12.58
N GLN A 306 10.77 13.47 -12.96
CA GLN A 306 11.28 12.35 -12.16
C GLN A 306 11.96 12.88 -10.88
N ILE A 307 11.59 12.32 -9.74
CA ILE A 307 12.16 12.57 -8.41
C ILE A 307 13.36 11.65 -8.18
N ALA A 308 13.18 10.35 -8.42
CA ALA A 308 14.18 9.32 -8.14
C ALA A 308 13.91 8.06 -8.97
N THR A 309 14.94 7.24 -9.15
CA THR A 309 14.86 5.91 -9.76
C THR A 309 15.82 4.98 -9.04
N ASN A 310 15.45 3.70 -8.91
CA ASN A 310 16.34 2.65 -8.43
C ASN A 310 15.87 1.30 -8.96
N ASP A 311 16.79 0.48 -9.42
CA ASP A 311 16.61 -0.91 -9.82
C ASP A 311 16.96 -1.90 -8.69
N ASP A 312 17.94 -1.61 -7.83
CA ASP A 312 18.47 -2.60 -6.89
C ASP A 312 18.43 -2.16 -5.42
N ASN A 313 18.47 -3.10 -4.47
CA ASN A 313 18.67 -2.83 -3.04
C ASN A 313 19.89 -3.59 -2.51
N GLY A 314 21.07 -3.02 -2.71
CA GLY A 314 22.34 -3.63 -2.32
C GLY A 314 22.65 -4.85 -3.20
N GLU A 315 22.66 -6.04 -2.61
CA GLU A 315 22.86 -7.31 -3.34
C GLU A 315 21.53 -7.93 -3.84
N SER A 316 20.39 -7.29 -3.54
CA SER A 316 19.06 -7.75 -3.95
C SER A 316 18.64 -7.11 -5.28
N LEU A 317 17.99 -7.90 -6.15
CA LEU A 317 17.35 -7.44 -7.38
C LEU A 317 15.99 -6.73 -7.14
N PHE A 318 15.58 -6.58 -5.87
CA PHE A 318 14.42 -5.78 -5.52
C PHE A 318 14.82 -4.33 -5.29
N SER A 319 14.02 -3.40 -5.81
CA SER A 319 14.29 -1.97 -5.74
C SER A 319 13.84 -1.35 -4.42
N GLU A 320 14.57 -0.32 -3.96
CA GLU A 320 14.20 0.49 -2.80
C GLU A 320 14.46 1.99 -3.07
N ILE A 321 13.49 2.86 -2.77
CA ILE A 321 13.68 4.32 -2.83
C ILE A 321 13.16 4.95 -1.55
N GLN A 322 13.94 5.87 -0.97
CA GLN A 322 13.53 6.68 0.16
C GLN A 322 13.39 8.15 -0.27
N MET A 323 12.30 8.80 0.14
CA MET A 323 12.11 10.24 -0.09
C MET A 323 11.31 10.90 1.04
N TYR A 324 11.43 12.22 1.18
CA TYR A 324 10.56 13.01 2.03
C TYR A 324 9.24 13.32 1.30
N GLY A 325 8.13 12.73 1.74
CA GLY A 325 6.79 13.03 1.25
C GLY A 325 6.17 14.19 2.02
N LYS A 326 5.50 15.11 1.34
CA LYS A 326 4.68 16.17 1.97
C LYS A 326 3.22 15.73 2.05
N ALA A 327 2.58 15.99 3.19
CA ALA A 327 1.19 15.65 3.41
C ALA A 327 0.30 16.28 2.33
N GLY A 328 -0.48 15.46 1.63
CA GLY A 328 -1.38 15.90 0.57
C GLY A 328 -0.72 16.14 -0.80
N ASP A 329 0.61 16.11 -0.91
CA ASP A 329 1.30 16.24 -2.19
C ASP A 329 1.46 14.86 -2.84
N PRO A 330 0.83 14.59 -3.99
CA PRO A 330 0.89 13.27 -4.60
C PRO A 330 2.26 12.99 -5.23
N VAL A 331 2.70 11.75 -5.07
CA VAL A 331 3.85 11.15 -5.76
C VAL A 331 3.33 10.01 -6.62
N TYR A 332 3.86 9.89 -7.83
CA TYR A 332 3.50 8.84 -8.76
C TYR A 332 4.63 7.80 -8.79
N VAL A 333 4.31 6.58 -8.35
CA VAL A 333 5.23 5.46 -8.20
C VAL A 333 5.08 4.56 -9.42
N VAL A 334 6.12 4.45 -10.23
CA VAL A 334 6.18 3.57 -11.40
C VAL A 334 6.97 2.32 -11.03
N LEU A 335 6.42 1.16 -11.35
CA LEU A 335 7.02 -0.15 -11.12
C LEU A 335 7.00 -0.97 -12.41
N TRP A 336 8.16 -1.53 -12.76
CA TRP A 336 8.34 -2.49 -13.85
C TRP A 336 9.46 -3.48 -13.52
N ALA A 337 9.78 -4.44 -14.40
CA ALA A 337 10.86 -5.40 -14.20
C ALA A 337 11.63 -5.71 -15.49
N TYR A 338 12.90 -6.11 -15.36
CA TYR A 338 13.71 -6.69 -16.43
C TYR A 338 13.39 -8.18 -16.64
N SER A 339 12.12 -8.47 -16.92
CA SER A 339 11.65 -9.81 -17.25
C SER A 339 10.90 -9.79 -18.60
N GLU A 340 10.98 -10.88 -19.35
CA GLU A 340 10.09 -11.10 -20.51
C GLU A 340 8.84 -11.94 -20.13
N ASP A 341 8.83 -12.49 -18.91
CA ASP A 341 7.77 -13.35 -18.38
C ASP A 341 6.92 -12.65 -17.30
N PHE A 342 5.70 -13.16 -17.12
CA PHE A 342 4.80 -12.71 -16.05
C PHE A 342 5.44 -12.94 -14.68
N SER A 343 5.49 -11.90 -13.86
CA SER A 343 6.08 -11.94 -12.53
C SER A 343 5.12 -11.39 -11.49
N PHE A 344 5.12 -11.97 -10.29
CA PHE A 344 4.33 -11.47 -9.17
C PHE A 344 5.26 -10.86 -8.12
N VAL A 345 5.05 -9.59 -7.80
CA VAL A 345 5.84 -8.86 -6.80
C VAL A 345 4.91 -8.10 -5.87
N ARG A 346 5.41 -7.74 -4.69
CA ARG A 346 4.70 -6.89 -3.74
C ARG A 346 5.33 -5.50 -3.72
N LEU A 347 4.51 -4.48 -3.93
CA LEU A 347 4.88 -3.07 -3.80
C LEU A 347 4.50 -2.57 -2.41
N ASN A 348 5.47 -2.00 -1.72
CA ASN A 348 5.31 -1.52 -0.35
C ASN A 348 5.61 -0.02 -0.27
N ALA A 349 4.85 0.69 0.55
CA ALA A 349 5.22 1.99 1.10
C ALA A 349 5.21 1.88 2.63
N SER A 350 6.29 2.29 3.28
CA SER A 350 6.37 2.35 4.75
C SER A 350 6.84 3.73 5.15
N ALA A 351 6.30 4.27 6.24
CA ALA A 351 6.88 5.44 6.86
C ALA A 351 8.24 5.00 7.39
N ASP A 352 9.30 5.59 6.85
CA ASP A 352 10.63 5.27 7.29
C ASP A 352 10.81 5.83 8.71
N SER A 353 11.07 4.95 9.67
CA SER A 353 11.38 5.32 11.05
C SER A 353 12.77 5.94 11.19
N SER A 354 13.34 6.50 10.13
CA SER A 354 14.66 7.13 10.10
C SER A 354 14.67 8.44 10.89
N GLY A 355 14.76 8.28 12.21
CA GLY A 355 15.07 9.30 13.21
C GLY A 355 13.95 10.31 13.46
N SER A 356 13.65 10.55 14.74
CA SER A 356 12.87 11.72 15.14
C SER A 356 13.49 13.00 14.54
N PRO A 357 12.69 14.00 14.14
CA PRO A 357 13.22 15.26 13.63
C PRO A 357 14.26 15.86 14.58
N THR A 358 15.35 16.40 14.04
CA THR A 358 16.39 17.07 14.83
C THR A 358 16.80 18.38 14.17
N ILE A 359 17.24 19.35 14.97
CA ILE A 359 17.71 20.64 14.46
C ILE A 359 19.12 20.93 14.93
N ALA A 360 19.87 21.66 14.11
CA ALA A 360 21.22 22.11 14.43
C ALA A 360 21.40 23.58 14.04
N VAL A 361 22.23 24.29 14.80
CA VAL A 361 22.66 25.66 14.47
C VAL A 361 23.86 25.61 13.53
N GLY A 362 23.87 26.48 12.53
CA GLY A 362 24.95 26.56 11.54
C GLY A 362 26.21 27.31 11.99
N SER A 363 26.13 28.14 13.03
CA SER A 363 27.28 28.88 13.56
C SER A 363 27.43 28.56 15.04
N PRO A 364 28.62 28.17 15.51
CA PRO A 364 28.87 27.99 16.94
C PRO A 364 28.99 29.34 17.68
N VAL A 365 29.11 30.45 16.94
CA VAL A 365 29.39 31.79 17.47
C VAL A 365 28.56 32.82 16.75
N ILE A 366 27.87 33.66 17.52
CA ILE A 366 27.28 34.89 17.03
C ILE A 366 28.04 36.04 17.66
N GLN A 367 28.83 36.72 16.83
CA GLN A 367 29.66 37.83 17.27
C GLN A 367 28.88 39.13 17.23
N GLU A 368 29.10 39.96 18.25
CA GLU A 368 28.72 41.36 18.26
C GLU A 368 29.29 42.14 17.07
N ASN A 369 28.59 43.22 16.71
CA ASN A 369 29.02 44.14 15.67
C ASN A 369 30.24 44.98 16.11
N SER A 370 31.16 45.29 15.18
CA SER A 370 32.43 45.96 15.48
C SER A 370 32.34 47.33 16.16
N ILE A 371 31.16 47.94 16.15
CA ILE A 371 30.85 49.20 16.84
C ILE A 371 30.75 49.04 18.36
N ASN A 372 30.71 47.81 18.88
CA ASN A 372 30.68 47.48 20.31
C ASN A 372 29.61 48.23 21.10
N ASP A 373 28.35 48.04 20.69
CA ASP A 373 27.19 48.68 21.30
C ASP A 373 26.07 47.68 21.61
N GLY A 374 26.41 46.39 21.70
CA GLY A 374 25.45 45.29 21.89
C GLY A 374 24.56 44.99 20.69
N THR A 375 24.75 45.63 19.53
CA THR A 375 24.08 45.22 18.28
C THR A 375 24.73 43.98 17.67
N ILE A 376 23.93 43.20 16.94
CA ILE A 376 24.39 42.00 16.23
C ILE A 376 23.84 42.07 14.81
N SER A 377 24.73 41.99 13.81
CA SER A 377 24.36 41.94 12.39
C SER A 377 24.43 40.53 11.81
N ALA A 378 25.13 39.61 12.49
CA ALA A 378 25.18 38.19 12.12
C ALA A 378 23.80 37.54 12.27
N THR A 379 23.56 36.51 11.46
CA THR A 379 22.33 35.70 11.53
C THR A 379 22.68 34.27 11.92
N GLN A 380 21.76 33.59 12.58
CA GLN A 380 21.87 32.17 12.90
C GLN A 380 21.02 31.35 11.92
N VAL A 381 21.65 30.47 11.15
CA VAL A 381 20.93 29.49 10.33
C VAL A 381 20.60 28.27 11.18
N ILE A 382 19.37 27.75 11.05
CA ILE A 382 18.91 26.50 11.66
C ILE A 382 18.66 25.49 10.55
N THR A 383 19.29 24.32 10.63
CA THR A 383 19.09 23.21 9.69
C THR A 383 18.29 22.11 10.38
N LEU A 384 17.25 21.63 9.70
CA LEU A 384 16.40 20.51 10.12
C LEU A 384 16.78 19.24 9.37
N ALA A 385 16.90 18.14 10.10
CA ALA A 385 17.01 16.79 9.57
C ALA A 385 15.74 15.99 9.90
N ASN A 386 15.38 15.06 9.02
CA ASN A 386 14.26 14.12 9.18
C ASN A 386 12.90 14.81 9.41
N GLY A 387 12.64 15.94 8.73
CA GLY A 387 11.41 16.70 8.85
C GLY A 387 11.36 17.89 7.88
N ALA A 388 10.24 18.62 7.89
CA ALA A 388 10.11 19.91 7.23
C ALA A 388 9.45 20.95 8.14
N PHE A 389 9.89 22.21 8.01
CA PHE A 389 9.22 23.34 8.63
C PHE A 389 7.89 23.62 7.94
N VAL A 390 6.85 23.92 8.72
CA VAL A 390 5.58 24.42 8.18
C VAL A 390 5.77 25.79 7.52
N GLN A 391 4.81 26.22 6.71
CA GLN A 391 4.90 27.51 6.00
C GLN A 391 4.93 28.71 6.96
N ASP A 392 4.04 28.71 7.97
CA ASP A 392 3.99 29.77 8.96
C ASP A 392 4.96 29.53 10.12
N MET A 393 6.08 30.25 10.08
CA MET A 393 7.11 30.27 11.13
C MET A 393 7.09 31.56 11.97
N SER A 394 5.99 32.32 11.94
CA SER A 394 5.87 33.60 12.67
C SER A 394 5.90 33.46 14.19
N SER A 395 5.69 32.25 14.71
CA SER A 395 5.68 31.91 16.13
C SER A 395 6.21 30.50 16.36
N GLY A 396 6.44 30.11 17.62
CA GLY A 396 6.85 28.74 17.98
C GLY A 396 8.35 28.45 17.80
N VAL A 397 9.16 29.47 17.48
CA VAL A 397 10.62 29.42 17.52
C VAL A 397 11.10 30.29 18.67
N THR A 398 11.92 29.74 19.56
CA THR A 398 12.45 30.45 20.73
C THR A 398 13.97 30.32 20.76
N VAL A 399 14.69 31.43 20.97
CA VAL A 399 16.11 31.41 21.31
C VAL A 399 16.23 31.43 22.82
N ASN A 400 16.66 30.32 23.41
CA ASN A 400 16.88 30.19 24.84
C ASN A 400 18.19 30.86 25.23
N ASN A 401 18.22 31.47 26.42
CA ASN A 401 19.35 32.27 26.91
C ASN A 401 19.73 33.42 25.97
N LEU A 402 18.74 34.02 25.30
CA LEU A 402 18.95 35.24 24.51
C LEU A 402 19.40 36.39 25.45
N PRO A 403 20.49 37.12 25.14
CA PRO A 403 20.92 38.26 25.93
C PRO A 403 19.78 39.29 26.11
N PRO A 404 19.53 39.78 27.34
CA PRO A 404 18.47 40.75 27.59
C PRO A 404 18.61 42.00 26.71
N GLY A 405 17.50 42.46 26.14
CA GLY A 405 17.48 43.62 25.21
C GLY A 405 17.53 43.25 23.74
N LEU A 406 17.96 42.02 23.41
CA LEU A 406 17.83 41.49 22.06
C LEU A 406 16.44 40.91 21.83
N GLY A 407 15.96 41.07 20.60
CA GLY A 407 14.82 40.36 20.03
C GLY A 407 15.25 39.48 18.86
N VAL A 408 14.31 38.71 18.31
CA VAL A 408 14.57 37.81 17.18
C VAL A 408 13.56 38.02 16.06
N GLN A 409 14.04 37.89 14.83
CA GLN A 409 13.21 37.81 13.63
C GLN A 409 13.55 36.53 12.89
N VAL A 410 12.53 35.70 12.64
CA VAL A 410 12.69 34.39 11.98
C VAL A 410 12.20 34.47 10.55
N THR A 411 13.03 34.02 9.62
CA THR A 411 12.71 33.92 8.20
C THR A 411 12.90 32.48 7.73
N ARG A 412 11.87 31.88 7.15
CA ARG A 412 11.96 30.55 6.54
C ARG A 412 12.65 30.68 5.18
N MET A 413 13.76 29.96 4.99
CA MET A 413 14.53 29.97 3.74
C MET A 413 14.12 28.82 2.82
N SER A 414 13.86 27.65 3.40
CA SER A 414 13.42 26.45 2.69
C SER A 414 12.60 25.56 3.64
N ASP A 415 12.23 24.37 3.18
CA ASP A 415 11.59 23.35 4.02
C ASP A 415 12.48 22.87 5.17
N THR A 416 13.79 22.99 5.04
CA THR A 416 14.75 22.47 6.02
C THR A 416 15.67 23.53 6.63
N GLN A 417 15.51 24.81 6.25
CA GLN A 417 16.34 25.90 6.76
C GLN A 417 15.55 27.12 7.20
N LEU A 418 15.89 27.64 8.38
CA LEU A 418 15.48 28.96 8.87
C LEU A 418 16.71 29.86 9.03
N SER A 419 16.51 31.17 8.87
CA SER A 419 17.44 32.20 9.32
C SER A 419 16.82 32.95 10.48
N ILE A 420 17.60 33.16 11.54
CA ILE A 420 17.25 33.98 12.70
C ILE A 420 18.16 35.21 12.69
N ALA A 421 17.56 36.38 12.53
CA ALA A 421 18.22 37.66 12.72
C ALA A 421 17.99 38.16 14.16
N PHE A 422 19.02 38.73 14.76
CA PHE A 422 18.94 39.35 16.08
C PHE A 422 18.65 40.85 15.92
N THR A 423 17.71 41.36 16.71
CA THR A 423 17.23 42.75 16.63
C THR A 423 17.41 43.44 17.97
N GLY A 424 17.39 44.78 17.99
CA GLY A 424 17.61 45.54 19.21
C GLY A 424 19.08 45.61 19.63
N LYS A 425 19.33 45.83 20.92
CA LYS A 425 20.66 45.94 21.53
C LYS A 425 20.69 45.17 22.84
N ALA A 426 21.73 44.37 23.05
CA ALA A 426 21.96 43.77 24.36
C ALA A 426 22.14 44.88 25.42
N LEU A 427 21.44 44.75 26.55
CA LEU A 427 21.52 45.72 27.65
C LEU A 427 22.91 45.70 28.31
N ASN A 428 23.50 44.51 28.43
CA ASN A 428 24.86 44.30 28.89
C ASN A 428 25.62 43.54 27.80
N HIS A 429 26.74 44.07 27.36
CA HIS A 429 27.52 43.57 26.22
C HIS A 429 29.04 43.67 26.46
N ALA A 430 29.47 43.55 27.72
CA ALA A 430 30.88 43.34 28.03
C ALA A 430 31.23 41.85 27.92
N ASN A 431 32.52 41.50 27.86
CA ASN A 431 32.97 40.10 27.81
C ASN A 431 32.46 39.23 28.97
N VAL A 432 32.32 39.81 30.16
CA VAL A 432 31.70 39.11 31.31
C VAL A 432 30.22 38.75 31.08
N ASN A 433 29.61 39.27 30.02
CA ASN A 433 28.22 39.03 29.63
C ASN A 433 28.09 38.07 28.44
N ASP A 434 29.20 37.48 27.96
CA ASP A 434 29.17 36.41 26.97
C ASP A 434 28.24 35.28 27.43
N VAL A 435 27.48 34.75 26.47
CA VAL A 435 26.56 33.63 26.72
C VAL A 435 27.12 32.40 26.03
N SER A 436 27.46 31.36 26.78
CA SER A 436 28.09 30.15 26.25
C SER A 436 27.12 29.01 25.90
N ASN A 437 25.85 29.13 26.28
CA ASN A 437 24.87 28.04 26.24
C ASN A 437 23.52 28.45 25.63
N ALA A 438 23.53 29.33 24.62
CA ALA A 438 22.31 29.65 23.89
C ALA A 438 21.89 28.46 23.02
N THR A 439 20.58 28.22 22.92
CA THR A 439 20.01 27.16 22.06
C THR A 439 18.78 27.67 21.35
N VAL A 440 18.35 26.98 20.30
CA VAL A 440 17.06 27.25 19.64
C VAL A 440 16.11 26.11 19.90
N SER A 441 14.90 26.43 20.34
CA SER A 441 13.79 25.47 20.45
C SER A 441 12.69 25.77 19.44
N ILE A 442 12.16 24.71 18.84
CA ILE A 442 11.07 24.79 17.86
C ILE A 442 9.93 23.88 18.31
N ALA A 443 8.72 24.45 18.42
CA ALA A 443 7.53 23.74 18.83
C ALA A 443 7.18 22.60 17.86
N PRO A 444 6.64 21.47 18.35
CA PRO A 444 6.34 20.31 17.50
C PRO A 444 5.38 20.65 16.35
N ALA A 445 4.37 21.49 16.60
CA ALA A 445 3.42 21.93 15.59
C ALA A 445 4.05 22.73 14.42
N LYS A 446 5.31 23.18 14.56
CA LYS A 446 6.04 23.92 13.52
C LYS A 446 6.95 23.02 12.68
N VAL A 447 7.05 21.74 13.02
CA VAL A 447 7.86 20.76 12.29
C VAL A 447 7.01 19.55 11.97
N VAL A 448 6.80 19.27 10.70
CA VAL A 448 6.03 18.10 10.31
C VAL A 448 6.82 16.84 10.62
N GLY A 449 6.18 15.91 11.32
CA GLY A 449 6.79 14.69 11.86
C GLY A 449 7.27 14.80 13.31
N ALA A 450 7.24 15.99 13.94
CA ALA A 450 7.65 16.16 15.33
C ALA A 450 6.48 15.94 16.31
N SER A 451 6.64 15.01 17.25
CA SER A 451 5.71 14.79 18.36
C SER A 451 6.11 15.55 19.64
N THR A 452 7.37 15.99 19.72
CA THR A 452 7.93 16.75 20.85
C THR A 452 8.67 17.99 20.36
N SER A 453 8.88 18.96 21.25
CA SER A 453 9.70 20.14 20.93
C SER A 453 11.11 19.71 20.55
N LEU A 454 11.66 20.36 19.53
CA LEU A 454 13.05 20.17 19.11
C LEU A 454 13.94 21.22 19.77
N THR A 455 15.19 20.87 20.08
CA THR A 455 16.19 21.78 20.64
C THR A 455 17.52 21.55 19.92
N SER A 456 18.20 22.64 19.54
CA SER A 456 19.47 22.57 18.83
C SER A 456 20.65 22.23 19.75
N ASN A 457 21.80 21.92 19.14
CA ASN A 457 23.09 22.04 19.81
C ASN A 457 23.33 23.50 20.26
N PRO A 458 24.13 23.74 21.32
CA PRO A 458 24.37 25.07 21.83
C PRO A 458 25.28 25.89 20.91
N PHE A 459 25.14 27.21 20.99
CA PHE A 459 26.02 28.22 20.41
C PHE A 459 26.27 29.34 21.42
N ARG A 460 27.24 30.21 21.10
CA ARG A 460 27.59 31.34 21.97
C ARG A 460 27.23 32.70 21.37
N PHE A 461 26.90 33.65 22.23
CA PHE A 461 27.00 35.08 21.94
C PHE A 461 28.33 35.58 22.50
N ASP A 462 29.11 36.22 21.64
CA ASP A 462 30.49 36.66 21.89
C ASP A 462 30.52 38.18 21.71
N PHE A 463 30.48 38.91 22.83
CA PHE A 463 30.49 40.37 22.85
C PHE A 463 31.93 40.89 22.76
N ILE A 464 32.15 41.94 21.99
CA ILE A 464 33.52 42.40 21.76
C ILE A 464 34.06 42.98 23.06
N ASP A 465 35.20 42.44 23.45
CA ASP A 465 36.07 43.05 24.42
C ASP A 465 36.35 44.51 24.03
N THR A 466 35.77 45.47 24.75
CA THR A 466 36.47 46.75 24.87
C THR A 466 37.82 46.39 25.47
N ALA A 467 38.90 46.50 24.67
CA ALA A 467 40.26 46.40 25.18
C ALA A 467 40.27 47.16 26.49
N SER A 468 40.52 46.45 27.60
CA SER A 468 40.31 46.94 28.96
C SER A 468 40.67 48.41 29.00
N GLY A 469 39.69 49.27 29.29
CA GLY A 469 39.85 50.72 29.23
C GLY A 469 40.89 51.21 30.23
N GLY A 470 42.16 50.98 29.95
CA GLY A 470 43.28 51.59 30.63
C GLY A 470 43.18 53.08 30.38
N SER A 471 42.85 53.87 31.40
CA SER A 471 42.97 55.31 31.25
C SER A 471 44.47 55.63 31.19
N PHE A 472 44.96 56.05 30.02
CA PHE A 472 46.33 56.52 29.90
C PHE A 472 46.40 58.02 30.24
N GLN A 473 47.29 58.41 31.14
CA GLN A 473 47.61 59.80 31.40
C GLN A 473 49.06 60.08 30.98
N TYR A 474 49.27 61.19 30.28
CA TYR A 474 50.57 61.61 29.78
C TYR A 474 51.00 62.89 30.49
N VAL A 475 52.19 62.89 31.10
CA VAL A 475 52.77 64.08 31.73
C VAL A 475 53.89 64.59 30.84
N TYR A 476 53.86 65.88 30.52
CA TYR A 476 54.87 66.55 29.69
C TYR A 476 55.65 67.58 30.50
N ASN A 477 56.89 67.83 30.13
CA ASN A 477 57.68 68.93 30.69
C ASN A 477 57.28 70.29 30.06
N ASN A 478 57.87 71.38 30.55
CA ASN A 478 57.65 72.74 30.04
C ASN A 478 58.15 72.98 28.60
N ARG A 479 58.89 72.03 28.01
CA ARG A 479 59.31 72.00 26.61
C ARG A 479 58.41 71.10 25.74
N ASN A 480 57.26 70.65 26.28
CA ASN A 480 56.30 69.78 25.62
C ASN A 480 56.86 68.38 25.24
N GLN A 481 57.84 67.88 25.99
CA GLN A 481 58.41 66.54 25.83
C GLN A 481 57.76 65.58 26.84
N LEU A 482 57.42 64.37 26.39
CA LEU A 482 56.74 63.37 27.22
C LEU A 482 57.66 62.85 28.33
N MET A 483 57.29 63.07 29.59
CA MET A 483 58.05 62.60 30.74
C MET A 483 57.51 61.31 31.33
N GLN A 484 56.19 61.16 31.46
CA GLN A 484 55.60 60.02 32.17
C GLN A 484 54.34 59.51 31.48
N ILE A 485 54.14 58.20 31.48
CA ILE A 485 52.90 57.54 31.08
C ILE A 485 52.36 56.78 32.27
N TYR A 486 51.11 57.07 32.64
CA TYR A 486 50.37 56.32 33.64
C TYR A 486 49.31 55.46 32.97
N GLU A 487 49.08 54.26 33.48
CA GLU A 487 47.96 53.38 33.13
C GLU A 487 47.11 53.17 34.39
N ASN A 488 45.84 53.56 34.34
CA ASN A 488 44.90 53.47 35.47
C ASN A 488 45.40 54.14 36.77
N GLY A 489 46.15 55.25 36.62
CA GLY A 489 46.73 56.01 37.74
C GLY A 489 48.07 55.47 38.26
N THR A 490 48.58 54.35 37.72
CA THR A 490 49.90 53.80 38.06
C THR A 490 50.93 54.23 37.02
N LEU A 491 52.08 54.74 37.45
CA LEU A 491 53.18 55.11 36.54
C LEU A 491 53.75 53.84 35.89
N ILE A 492 53.72 53.75 34.57
CA ILE A 492 54.24 52.60 33.82
C ILE A 492 55.50 52.91 33.01
N ILE A 493 55.70 54.17 32.62
CA ILE A 493 56.89 54.60 31.87
C ILE A 493 57.34 55.96 32.36
N GLU A 494 58.65 56.09 32.62
CA GLU A 494 59.32 57.35 32.89
C GLU A 494 60.44 57.61 31.86
N ILE A 495 60.54 58.86 31.40
CA ILE A 495 61.47 59.32 30.37
C ILE A 495 62.22 60.55 30.86
N THR A 496 63.55 60.54 30.75
CA THR A 496 64.40 61.69 31.05
C THR A 496 65.15 62.14 29.79
N TYR A 497 65.47 63.43 29.72
CA TYR A 497 66.13 64.05 28.57
C TYR A 497 67.40 64.80 29.00
N ASP A 498 68.38 64.90 28.10
CA ASP A 498 69.54 65.79 28.27
C ASP A 498 69.17 67.26 27.97
N GLU A 499 70.13 68.17 28.18
CA GLU A 499 69.91 69.61 27.95
C GLU A 499 69.56 69.96 26.49
N ASN A 500 70.00 69.10 25.54
CA ASN A 500 69.77 69.22 24.11
C ASN A 500 68.45 68.58 23.66
N GLY A 501 67.71 67.93 24.57
CA GLY A 501 66.43 67.30 24.32
C GLY A 501 66.51 65.87 23.79
N ASN A 502 67.68 65.21 23.84
CA ASN A 502 67.80 63.79 23.53
C ASN A 502 67.35 62.94 24.72
N VAL A 503 66.69 61.81 24.47
CA VAL A 503 66.28 60.88 25.52
C VAL A 503 67.53 60.28 26.18
N LEU A 504 67.69 60.50 27.49
CA LEU A 504 68.72 59.87 28.31
C LEU A 504 68.27 58.50 28.80
N THR A 505 67.04 58.39 29.31
CA THR A 505 66.48 57.12 29.79
C THR A 505 65.01 57.00 29.41
N LYS A 506 64.58 55.77 29.15
CA LYS A 506 63.17 55.38 29.04
C LYS A 506 63.00 54.09 29.83
N THR A 507 62.44 54.21 31.02
CA THR A 507 62.33 53.11 31.97
C THR A 507 60.89 52.66 32.08
N ARG A 508 60.65 51.36 31.90
CA ARG A 508 59.35 50.74 32.24
C ARG A 508 59.36 50.46 33.74
N VAL A 509 58.42 51.04 34.45
CA VAL A 509 58.24 50.85 35.90
C VAL A 509 57.22 49.72 36.03
N ASN A 510 57.64 48.57 36.57
CA ASN A 510 56.77 47.40 36.76
C ASN A 510 55.85 47.60 37.96
#